data_AF-A0A9D6WKR4-F1
#
_entry.id   AF-A0A9D6WKR4-F1
#
_cell.length_a   1.000
_cell.length_b   1.000
_cell.length_c   1.000
_cell.angle_alpha   90.00
_cell.angle_beta   90.00
_cell.angle_gamma   90.00
#
_symmetry.space_group_name_H-M   'P 1'
#
loop_
_entity.id
_entity.type
_entity.pdbx_description
1 polymer ?
#
loop_
_entity_poly.entity_id
_entity_poly.type
_entity_poly.pdbx_seq_one_letter_code
_entity_poly.pdbx_strand_id
1 'polypeptide(L)'
;MDWPILYKNVLDVKDLTSPVGVAVMWTERQVVADLLKDTNYCAIGNLYSSAGISAMIRNVYANPHLRKIVLWGADLSRSGQALLSLMHNGVDGDHYIIGDEKKGQIEKEISKDAIDLFRKSVEVVNLRGKPVSDLIGTVSSLSAVPEIPFSEPKIFPTSRPKPFTYPSEQIGFRIHGQSAAQTWLKILQNILRYGRNKTTRYTQENELKELLNVMAVVYDEDPDKPYLPHYFPFTQKDLDTYFPQVLSAKQIPGIAYTYGQRLRSHDGVDQIANIIELIKTRPFSKKMVAFTANVAQDWNQVNKGDTPCLTQVIFSIQDGKLFATTHFRSQDMVHGWPRNVFSLRKLQKIIADETGYLMGAFVMITHSAHIYSDDYALVEKILAENYEKELGYTSRQMFEEDLRGNITIEIEEIMAANRVGRPHKYAQFPQSPKSYEIVVKLYAPNGGLLLKEWRGKTAMEIYIAMVNIGDYLTLPSHLIYIGSELQRAEYAIKTGQVDQFSQDPAANKAL
;
A
#
# COMPACT_ATOMS: atom_id res chain seq x y z
N MET A 1 23.64 1.73 32.54
CA MET A 1 23.37 1.25 31.17
C MET A 1 22.80 2.42 30.40
N ASP A 2 23.18 2.63 29.13
CA ASP A 2 22.59 3.71 28.32
C ASP A 2 21.15 3.31 27.95
N TRP A 3 20.16 3.88 28.62
CA TRP A 3 18.74 3.55 28.48
C TRP A 3 17.96 4.81 28.05
N PRO A 4 16.92 4.68 27.21
CA PRO A 4 16.37 3.47 26.61
C PRO A 4 17.24 2.93 25.47
N ILE A 5 17.26 1.60 25.32
CA ILE A 5 18.07 0.92 24.29
C ILE A 5 17.44 1.03 22.90
N LEU A 6 16.12 1.22 22.81
CA LEU A 6 15.39 1.47 21.58
C LEU A 6 14.61 2.78 21.68
N TYR A 7 14.52 3.53 20.59
CA TYR A 7 13.73 4.78 20.49
C TYR A 7 14.21 5.93 21.40
N LYS A 8 15.50 5.96 21.76
CA LYS A 8 16.13 7.01 22.60
C LYS A 8 15.86 8.44 22.16
N ASN A 9 15.83 8.69 20.85
CA ASN A 9 15.63 10.03 20.30
C ASN A 9 14.15 10.45 20.25
N VAL A 10 13.23 9.57 20.62
CA VAL A 10 11.77 9.78 20.52
C VAL A 10 11.11 9.67 21.89
N LEU A 11 11.48 8.72 22.73
CA LEU A 11 10.89 8.59 24.06
C LEU A 11 11.18 9.83 24.91
N ASP A 12 10.14 10.32 25.61
CA ASP A 12 10.31 11.36 26.62
C ASP A 12 10.72 10.68 27.92
N VAL A 13 11.96 10.88 28.37
CA VAL A 13 12.56 10.17 29.52
C VAL A 13 12.78 11.17 30.65
N LYS A 14 12.38 10.80 31.87
CA LYS A 14 12.45 11.68 33.04
C LYS A 14 13.23 11.06 34.20
N ASP A 15 12.67 10.07 34.89
CA ASP A 15 13.33 9.41 36.04
C ASP A 15 13.49 7.91 35.80
N LEU A 16 14.72 7.48 35.50
CA LEU A 16 15.04 6.08 35.22
C LEU A 16 14.71 5.12 36.37
N THR A 17 14.58 5.61 37.60
CA THR A 17 14.27 4.81 38.78
C THR A 17 12.77 4.70 39.05
N SER A 18 11.96 5.53 38.39
CA SER A 18 10.50 5.47 38.51
C SER A 18 9.98 4.14 37.93
N PRO A 19 9.05 3.46 38.63
CA PRO A 19 8.50 2.22 38.13
C PRO A 19 7.44 2.41 37.04
N VAL A 20 7.09 3.66 36.70
CA VAL A 20 5.95 4.00 35.85
C VAL A 20 6.39 4.42 34.46
N GLY A 21 6.01 3.66 33.44
CA GLY A 21 6.02 4.07 32.04
C GLY A 21 4.61 4.48 31.59
N VAL A 22 4.52 5.38 30.61
CA VAL A 22 3.24 5.82 30.04
C VAL A 22 3.21 5.56 28.54
N ALA A 23 2.26 4.76 28.09
CA ALA A 23 2.02 4.47 26.68
C ALA A 23 0.81 5.28 26.19
N VAL A 24 1.01 6.19 25.23
CA VAL A 24 0.00 7.18 24.83
C VAL A 24 -0.68 6.93 23.47
N MET A 25 -0.39 5.78 22.84
CA MET A 25 -0.91 5.40 21.52
C MET A 25 -0.84 6.55 20.49
N TRP A 26 -1.97 7.04 19.98
CA TRP A 26 -2.03 8.13 18.99
C TRP A 26 -2.19 9.53 19.59
N THR A 27 -2.28 9.64 20.92
CA THR A 27 -2.30 10.96 21.55
C THR A 27 -0.90 11.56 21.52
N GLU A 28 -0.81 12.86 21.22
CA GLU A 28 0.48 13.55 21.13
C GLU A 28 1.28 13.47 22.45
N ARG A 29 2.46 12.85 22.38
CA ARG A 29 3.31 12.63 23.57
C ARG A 29 3.70 13.92 24.26
N GLN A 30 4.01 14.99 23.52
CA GLN A 30 4.41 16.26 24.14
C GLN A 30 3.28 16.85 24.98
N VAL A 31 2.04 16.77 24.49
CA VAL A 31 0.86 17.20 25.25
C VAL A 31 0.75 16.40 26.55
N VAL A 32 1.00 15.10 26.50
CA VAL A 32 0.96 14.25 27.71
C VAL A 32 2.13 14.54 28.66
N ALA A 33 3.34 14.79 28.13
CA ALA A 33 4.49 15.19 28.94
C ALA A 33 4.22 16.50 29.69
N ASP A 34 3.61 17.49 29.02
CA ASP A 34 3.25 18.77 29.63
C ASP A 34 2.18 18.59 30.71
N LEU A 35 1.20 17.69 30.50
CA LEU A 35 0.17 17.33 31.50
C LEU A 35 0.75 16.62 32.73
N LEU A 36 1.84 15.86 32.54
CA LEU A 36 2.50 15.06 33.57
C LEU A 36 3.77 15.73 34.14
N LYS A 37 4.03 17.00 33.81
CA LYS A 37 5.25 17.72 34.19
C LYS A 37 5.55 17.70 35.70
N ASP A 38 4.52 17.70 36.54
CA ASP A 38 4.61 17.73 38.01
C ASP A 38 4.51 16.33 38.63
N THR A 39 4.41 15.28 37.81
CA THR A 39 4.38 13.87 38.25
C THR A 39 5.74 13.21 38.04
N ASN A 40 6.02 12.12 38.75
CA ASN A 40 7.21 11.32 38.48
C ASN A 40 6.87 10.17 37.53
N TYR A 41 7.70 9.92 36.52
CA TYR A 41 7.57 8.81 35.57
C TYR A 41 8.93 8.50 34.95
N CYS A 42 9.09 7.31 34.41
CA CYS A 42 10.33 6.88 33.75
C CYS A 42 10.38 7.31 32.29
N ALA A 43 9.39 6.91 31.50
CA ALA A 43 9.29 7.38 30.13
C ALA A 43 7.85 7.44 29.61
N ILE A 44 7.60 8.34 28.66
CA ILE A 44 6.38 8.43 27.86
C ILE A 44 6.70 8.06 26.41
N GLY A 45 5.87 7.20 25.82
CA GLY A 45 6.04 6.76 24.43
C GLY A 45 4.72 6.56 23.71
N ASN A 46 4.71 6.82 22.40
CA ASN A 46 3.60 6.45 21.53
C ASN A 46 3.70 4.98 21.16
N LEU A 47 2.61 4.23 21.31
CA LEU A 47 2.51 2.84 20.87
C LEU A 47 1.62 2.80 19.63
N TYR A 48 2.19 3.01 18.43
CA TYR A 48 1.41 3.13 17.19
C TYR A 48 1.01 1.79 16.57
N SER A 49 1.72 0.70 16.88
CA SER A 49 1.46 -0.63 16.32
C SER A 49 1.73 -1.73 17.35
N SER A 50 1.24 -2.95 17.09
CA SER A 50 1.54 -4.13 17.92
C SER A 50 3.02 -4.52 17.84
N ALA A 51 3.73 -4.25 16.74
CA ALA A 51 5.17 -4.45 16.64
C ALA A 51 5.96 -3.64 17.70
N GLY A 52 5.46 -2.45 18.05
CA GLY A 52 6.03 -1.63 19.12
C GLY A 52 6.02 -2.28 20.50
N ILE A 53 5.22 -3.33 20.72
CA ILE A 53 5.19 -4.08 21.97
C ILE A 53 6.49 -4.84 22.18
N SER A 54 7.09 -5.42 21.13
CA SER A 54 8.41 -6.08 21.22
C SER A 54 9.50 -5.09 21.67
N ALA A 55 9.48 -3.86 21.15
CA ALA A 55 10.39 -2.81 21.57
C ALA A 55 10.14 -2.35 23.02
N MET A 56 8.88 -2.25 23.42
CA MET A 56 8.50 -1.95 24.81
C MET A 56 9.05 -3.01 25.77
N ILE A 57 8.85 -4.30 25.47
CA ILE A 57 9.37 -5.41 26.30
C ILE A 57 10.89 -5.32 26.43
N ARG A 58 11.61 -5.07 25.31
CA ARG A 58 13.08 -4.92 25.33
C ARG A 58 13.55 -3.75 26.20
N ASN A 59 12.90 -2.58 26.08
CA ASN A 59 13.23 -1.44 26.93
C ASN A 59 12.92 -1.72 28.40
N VAL A 60 11.82 -2.42 28.72
CA VAL A 60 11.49 -2.79 30.11
C VAL A 60 12.49 -3.80 30.67
N TYR A 61 12.94 -4.79 29.89
CA TYR A 61 13.99 -5.70 30.35
C TYR A 61 15.35 -5.02 30.51
N ALA A 62 15.65 -4.00 29.72
CA ALA A 62 16.87 -3.21 29.88
C ALA A 62 16.81 -2.26 31.10
N ASN A 63 15.61 -1.86 31.53
CA ASN A 63 15.37 -1.14 32.79
C ASN A 63 14.28 -1.83 33.62
N PRO A 64 14.62 -2.91 34.35
CA PRO A 64 13.66 -3.74 35.07
C PRO A 64 13.02 -3.06 36.29
N HIS A 65 13.37 -1.79 36.58
CA HIS A 65 12.61 -0.95 37.51
C HIS A 65 11.22 -0.61 36.97
N LEU A 66 11.01 -0.60 35.65
CA LEU A 66 9.70 -0.41 35.05
C LEU A 66 8.78 -1.59 35.38
N ARG A 67 7.77 -1.32 36.20
CA ARG A 67 6.82 -2.33 36.72
C ARG A 67 5.38 -1.97 36.43
N LYS A 68 5.10 -0.71 36.09
CA LYS A 68 3.76 -0.23 35.75
C LYS A 68 3.80 0.43 34.38
N ILE A 69 2.85 0.11 33.52
CA ILE A 69 2.62 0.79 32.25
C ILE A 69 1.22 1.36 32.27
N VAL A 70 1.11 2.69 32.34
CA VAL A 70 -0.16 3.39 32.24
C VAL A 70 -0.49 3.57 30.76
N LEU A 71 -1.59 2.96 30.32
CA LEU A 71 -2.06 3.02 28.94
C LEU A 71 -3.21 4.03 28.84
N TRP A 72 -2.95 5.20 28.23
CA TRP A 72 -3.93 6.30 28.16
C TRP A 72 -3.90 7.02 26.82
N GLY A 73 -5.05 7.42 26.28
CA GLY A 73 -5.13 8.15 25.01
C GLY A 73 -5.90 7.43 23.92
N ALA A 74 -5.79 7.94 22.69
CA ALA A 74 -6.56 7.45 21.55
C ALA A 74 -5.90 6.21 20.91
N ASP A 75 -6.60 5.08 20.94
CA ASP A 75 -6.11 3.80 20.41
C ASP A 75 -6.64 3.53 18.99
N LEU A 76 -6.20 4.32 18.01
CA LEU A 76 -6.69 4.20 16.63
C LEU A 76 -6.23 2.92 15.93
N SER A 77 -5.06 2.41 16.29
CA SER A 77 -4.48 1.21 15.69
C SER A 77 -4.74 -0.06 16.50
N ARG A 78 -5.49 0.02 17.62
CA ARG A 78 -5.75 -1.11 18.53
C ARG A 78 -4.47 -1.74 19.11
N SER A 79 -3.36 -1.02 19.09
CA SER A 79 -2.09 -1.46 19.68
C SER A 79 -2.17 -1.52 21.21
N GLY A 80 -2.94 -0.61 21.82
CA GLY A 80 -3.26 -0.65 23.25
C GLY A 80 -4.08 -1.90 23.59
N GLN A 81 -5.09 -2.21 22.78
CA GLN A 81 -5.84 -3.47 22.90
C GLN A 81 -4.94 -4.70 22.73
N ALA A 82 -4.02 -4.71 21.77
CA ALA A 82 -3.07 -5.81 21.56
C ALA A 82 -2.16 -6.02 22.78
N LEU A 83 -1.67 -4.94 23.41
CA LEU A 83 -0.92 -5.02 24.66
C LEU A 83 -1.75 -5.66 25.78
N LEU A 84 -3.02 -5.26 25.94
CA LEU A 84 -3.91 -5.85 26.95
C LEU A 84 -4.16 -7.34 26.68
N SER A 85 -4.39 -7.72 25.41
CA SER A 85 -4.54 -9.12 25.01
C SER A 85 -3.27 -9.93 25.30
N LEU A 86 -2.08 -9.38 25.05
CA LEU A 86 -0.80 -10.00 25.43
C LEU A 86 -0.71 -10.22 26.94
N MET A 87 -1.02 -9.20 27.74
CA MET A 87 -0.97 -9.32 29.20
C MET A 87 -1.87 -10.44 29.71
N HIS A 88 -3.11 -10.50 29.21
CA HIS A 88 -4.10 -11.48 29.64
C HIS A 88 -3.82 -12.90 29.11
N ASN A 89 -3.56 -13.05 27.81
CA ASN A 89 -3.55 -14.36 27.15
C ASN A 89 -2.16 -14.88 26.77
N GLY A 90 -1.16 -14.00 26.64
CA GLY A 90 0.17 -14.36 26.14
C GLY A 90 0.21 -14.52 24.63
N VAL A 91 1.09 -15.40 24.15
CA VAL A 91 1.31 -15.67 22.73
C VAL A 91 1.16 -17.15 22.40
N ASP A 92 0.83 -17.47 21.15
CA ASP A 92 0.66 -18.84 20.65
C ASP A 92 1.99 -19.54 20.30
N GLY A 93 1.90 -20.67 19.59
CA GLY A 93 3.03 -21.44 19.05
C GLY A 93 4.03 -20.58 18.26
N ASP A 94 3.51 -19.68 17.45
CA ASP A 94 4.24 -18.86 16.49
C ASP A 94 4.49 -17.41 16.96
N HIS A 95 4.25 -17.14 18.25
CA HIS A 95 4.39 -15.83 18.89
C HIS A 95 3.31 -14.80 18.49
N TYR A 96 2.19 -15.21 17.91
CA TYR A 96 1.04 -14.32 17.73
C TYR A 96 0.34 -14.08 19.07
N ILE A 97 -0.04 -12.82 19.32
CA ILE A 97 -0.76 -12.40 20.52
C ILE A 97 -2.15 -13.04 20.52
N ILE A 98 -2.42 -13.86 21.54
CA ILE A 98 -3.68 -14.58 21.65
C ILE A 98 -4.80 -13.58 21.98
N GLY A 99 -5.86 -13.58 21.19
CA GLY A 99 -6.99 -12.65 21.36
C GLY A 99 -6.72 -11.24 20.82
N ASP A 100 -5.63 -11.03 20.05
CA ASP A 100 -5.51 -9.87 19.18
C ASP A 100 -6.10 -10.19 17.80
N GLU A 101 -7.20 -9.51 17.45
CA GLU A 101 -7.86 -9.65 16.15
C GLU A 101 -6.95 -9.27 14.98
N LYS A 102 -5.95 -8.41 15.21
CA LYS A 102 -4.97 -7.99 14.19
C LYS A 102 -3.81 -8.95 14.02
N LYS A 103 -3.78 -10.03 14.82
CA LYS A 103 -2.68 -11.00 14.84
C LYS A 103 -1.31 -10.32 15.00
N GLY A 104 -1.20 -9.37 15.93
CA GLY A 104 0.08 -8.82 16.34
C GLY A 104 1.02 -9.94 16.80
N GLN A 105 2.29 -9.84 16.45
CA GLN A 105 3.28 -10.88 16.73
C GLN A 105 4.41 -10.29 17.58
N ILE A 106 4.83 -11.03 18.61
CA ILE A 106 6.04 -10.70 19.37
C ILE A 106 7.24 -11.37 18.69
N GLU A 107 8.33 -10.63 18.55
CA GLU A 107 9.55 -11.16 17.90
C GLU A 107 10.08 -12.42 18.61
N LYS A 108 10.55 -13.39 17.81
CA LYS A 108 10.94 -14.73 18.30
C LYS A 108 12.18 -14.70 19.20
N GLU A 109 12.97 -13.65 19.11
CA GLU A 109 14.16 -13.39 19.93
C GLU A 109 13.78 -13.13 21.39
N ILE A 110 12.55 -12.70 21.66
CA ILE A 110 11.99 -12.61 23.01
C ILE A 110 11.35 -13.96 23.32
N SER A 111 12.01 -14.76 24.17
CA SER A 111 11.53 -16.10 24.52
C SER A 111 10.15 -16.05 25.20
N LYS A 112 9.35 -17.12 25.06
CA LYS A 112 8.04 -17.23 25.73
C LYS A 112 8.13 -17.09 27.24
N ASP A 113 9.19 -17.64 27.85
CA ASP A 113 9.45 -17.48 29.28
C ASP A 113 9.69 -16.02 29.68
N ALA A 114 10.37 -15.24 28.82
CA ALA A 114 10.55 -13.80 29.04
C ALA A 114 9.23 -13.05 28.85
N ILE A 115 8.42 -13.41 27.86
CA ILE A 115 7.07 -12.83 27.69
C ILE A 115 6.22 -13.10 28.93
N ASP A 116 6.22 -14.33 29.45
CA ASP A 116 5.44 -14.71 30.64
C ASP A 116 5.95 -14.05 31.92
N LEU A 117 7.27 -13.92 32.07
CA LEU A 117 7.83 -13.18 33.20
C LEU A 117 7.47 -11.69 33.12
N PHE A 118 7.55 -11.07 31.95
CA PHE A 118 7.08 -9.69 31.73
C PHE A 118 5.61 -9.54 32.13
N ARG A 119 4.74 -10.45 31.67
CA ARG A 119 3.30 -10.46 32.00
C ARG A 119 3.01 -10.55 33.49
N LYS A 120 3.79 -11.36 34.22
CA LYS A 120 3.65 -11.53 35.68
C LYS A 120 4.23 -10.38 36.47
N SER A 121 5.26 -9.73 35.95
CA SER A 121 6.03 -8.73 36.67
C SER A 121 5.51 -7.32 36.43
N VAL A 122 5.04 -7.02 35.22
CA VAL A 122 4.62 -5.68 34.82
C VAL A 122 3.11 -5.59 34.84
N GLU A 123 2.57 -4.58 35.51
CA GLU A 123 1.14 -4.28 35.50
C GLU A 123 0.84 -3.26 34.40
N VAL A 124 -0.16 -3.54 33.55
CA VAL A 124 -0.67 -2.58 32.57
C VAL A 124 -1.98 -1.99 33.09
N VAL A 125 -1.97 -0.70 33.44
CA VAL A 125 -3.15 0.02 33.92
C VAL A 125 -3.89 0.64 32.74
N ASN A 126 -5.05 0.08 32.42
CA ASN A 126 -5.86 0.52 31.28
C ASN A 126 -6.70 1.76 31.63
N LEU A 127 -6.26 2.94 31.17
CA LEU A 127 -7.00 4.20 31.27
C LEU A 127 -7.45 4.71 29.89
N ARG A 128 -7.55 3.83 28.88
CA ARG A 128 -8.06 4.22 27.56
C ARG A 128 -9.46 4.83 27.67
N GLY A 129 -9.66 5.98 27.03
CA GLY A 129 -10.93 6.71 27.05
C GLY A 129 -11.28 7.38 28.39
N LYS A 130 -10.42 7.31 29.40
CA LYS A 130 -10.61 7.99 30.70
C LYS A 130 -10.21 9.47 30.64
N PRO A 131 -10.78 10.34 31.48
CA PRO A 131 -10.42 11.75 31.53
C PRO A 131 -8.97 11.96 31.98
N VAL A 132 -8.42 13.15 31.71
CA VAL A 132 -7.03 13.51 32.06
C VAL A 132 -6.77 13.51 33.57
N SER A 133 -7.80 13.76 34.39
CA SER A 133 -7.70 13.69 35.85
C SER A 133 -7.27 12.31 36.32
N ASP A 134 -7.78 11.25 35.68
CA ASP A 134 -7.49 9.86 36.03
C ASP A 134 -6.06 9.51 35.65
N LEU A 135 -5.57 10.03 34.51
CA LEU A 135 -4.17 9.88 34.11
C LEU A 135 -3.23 10.49 35.15
N ILE A 136 -3.42 11.77 35.49
CA ILE A 136 -2.55 12.48 36.44
C ILE A 136 -2.59 11.80 37.80
N GLY A 137 -3.80 11.54 38.32
CA GLY A 137 -3.98 10.90 39.63
C GLY A 137 -3.34 9.52 39.71
N THR A 138 -3.50 8.70 38.67
CA THR A 138 -2.93 7.34 38.62
C THR A 138 -1.41 7.39 38.56
N VAL A 139 -0.82 8.17 37.66
CA VAL A 139 0.65 8.29 37.55
C VAL A 139 1.25 8.78 38.87
N SER A 140 0.68 9.83 39.48
CA SER A 140 1.13 10.32 40.79
C SER A 140 1.07 9.26 41.88
N SER A 141 0.01 8.45 41.94
CA SER A 141 -0.13 7.40 42.97
C SER A 141 0.86 6.25 42.78
N LEU A 142 1.11 5.82 41.54
CA LEU A 142 1.93 4.64 41.25
C LEU A 142 3.42 4.94 41.46
N SER A 143 3.84 6.18 41.22
CA SER A 143 5.24 6.59 41.37
C SER A 143 5.71 6.69 42.81
N ALA A 144 4.81 6.63 43.79
CA ALA A 144 5.14 6.64 45.21
C ALA A 144 5.51 5.25 45.76
N VAL A 145 5.33 4.18 44.98
CA VAL A 145 5.60 2.80 45.42
C VAL A 145 7.01 2.40 44.97
N PRO A 146 7.98 2.23 45.88
CA PRO A 146 9.29 1.72 45.51
C PRO A 146 9.15 0.24 45.13
N GLU A 147 9.60 -0.13 43.93
CA GLU A 147 9.61 -1.53 43.49
C GLU A 147 11.04 -2.02 43.22
N ILE A 148 11.35 -3.21 43.75
CA ILE A 148 12.58 -3.92 43.43
C ILE A 148 12.51 -4.37 41.96
N PRO A 149 13.59 -4.26 41.18
CA PRO A 149 13.66 -4.81 39.84
C PRO A 149 13.23 -6.27 39.78
N PHE A 150 12.42 -6.62 38.80
CA PHE A 150 11.91 -8.00 38.67
C PHE A 150 12.94 -8.97 38.07
N SER A 151 14.05 -8.46 37.53
CA SER A 151 15.20 -9.22 37.08
C SER A 151 16.45 -8.34 37.03
N GLU A 152 17.61 -8.96 36.81
CA GLU A 152 18.77 -8.24 36.28
C GLU A 152 18.45 -7.67 34.88
N PRO A 153 19.06 -6.55 34.46
CA PRO A 153 18.89 -6.00 33.12
C PRO A 153 19.25 -7.03 32.04
N LYS A 154 18.36 -7.22 31.06
CA LYS A 154 18.55 -8.14 29.92
C LYS A 154 18.40 -7.40 28.60
N ILE A 155 19.20 -7.82 27.61
CA ILE A 155 19.15 -7.34 26.23
C ILE A 155 18.81 -8.53 25.34
N PHE A 156 17.81 -8.37 24.48
CA PHE A 156 17.48 -9.34 23.44
C PHE A 156 17.98 -8.83 22.09
N PRO A 157 18.58 -9.69 21.25
CA PRO A 157 18.96 -9.29 19.91
C PRO A 157 17.73 -8.86 19.09
N THR A 158 17.94 -7.97 18.13
CA THR A 158 16.94 -7.65 17.10
C THR A 158 17.12 -8.58 15.92
N SER A 159 16.06 -9.24 15.46
CA SER A 159 16.10 -9.92 14.16
C SER A 159 15.99 -8.91 13.05
N ARG A 160 17.01 -8.86 12.20
CA ARG A 160 16.95 -8.07 10.97
C ARG A 160 17.23 -8.99 9.80
N PRO A 161 16.21 -9.57 9.15
CA PRO A 161 16.42 -10.10 7.81
C PRO A 161 16.94 -8.94 6.96
N LYS A 162 18.15 -9.06 6.40
CA LYS A 162 18.64 -8.13 5.38
C LYS A 162 18.06 -8.60 4.05
N PRO A 163 16.96 -8.02 3.55
CA PRO A 163 16.34 -8.56 2.37
C PRO A 163 17.21 -8.15 1.17
N PHE A 164 17.41 -9.10 0.26
CA PHE A 164 18.10 -8.84 -0.99
C PHE A 164 17.33 -7.79 -1.80
N THR A 165 18.04 -6.86 -2.45
CA THR A 165 17.42 -5.82 -3.30
C THR A 165 17.89 -6.01 -4.72
N TYR A 166 16.94 -6.21 -5.63
CA TYR A 166 17.20 -6.32 -7.06
C TYR A 166 17.56 -4.95 -7.64
N PRO A 167 18.40 -4.89 -8.69
CA PRO A 167 18.55 -3.68 -9.48
C PRO A 167 17.21 -3.23 -10.05
N SER A 168 16.94 -1.93 -10.04
CA SER A 168 15.73 -1.30 -10.57
C SER A 168 15.97 0.18 -10.82
N GLU A 169 15.14 0.77 -11.66
CA GLU A 169 14.87 2.21 -11.72
C GLU A 169 14.72 2.78 -10.30
N GLN A 170 15.21 3.99 -10.07
CA GLN A 170 15.21 4.55 -8.70
C GLN A 170 13.91 5.27 -8.36
N ILE A 171 13.05 5.51 -9.34
CA ILE A 171 11.92 6.44 -9.23
C ILE A 171 10.85 6.13 -10.27
N GLY A 172 9.58 6.29 -9.87
CA GLY A 172 8.44 6.23 -10.77
C GLY A 172 8.00 4.80 -11.07
N PHE A 173 7.06 4.30 -10.27
CA PHE A 173 6.55 2.93 -10.38
C PHE A 173 5.04 2.96 -10.62
N ARG A 174 4.59 2.56 -11.81
CA ARG A 174 3.16 2.43 -12.09
C ARG A 174 2.71 1.01 -11.76
N ILE A 175 1.82 0.88 -10.78
CA ILE A 175 1.28 -0.40 -10.31
C ILE A 175 -0.23 -0.35 -10.40
N HIS A 176 -0.88 -1.38 -10.95
CA HIS A 176 -2.32 -1.38 -11.13
C HIS A 176 -2.95 -2.75 -10.89
N GLY A 177 -4.26 -2.75 -10.65
CA GLY A 177 -5.07 -3.94 -10.42
C GLY A 177 -6.56 -3.61 -10.46
N GLN A 178 -7.40 -4.64 -10.58
CA GLN A 178 -8.85 -4.45 -10.59
C GLN A 178 -9.34 -4.05 -9.20
N SER A 179 -8.91 -4.78 -8.18
CA SER A 179 -9.21 -4.51 -6.77
C SER A 179 -8.05 -3.81 -6.05
N ALA A 180 -8.35 -3.21 -4.90
CA ALA A 180 -7.36 -2.72 -3.96
C ALA A 180 -6.43 -3.85 -3.48
N ALA A 181 -6.95 -5.06 -3.30
CA ALA A 181 -6.19 -6.23 -2.86
C ALA A 181 -5.11 -6.64 -3.88
N GLN A 182 -5.48 -6.78 -5.17
CA GLN A 182 -4.54 -7.07 -6.24
C GLN A 182 -3.44 -6.00 -6.35
N THR A 183 -3.85 -4.73 -6.35
CA THR A 183 -2.91 -3.61 -6.41
C THR A 183 -1.96 -3.59 -5.21
N TRP A 184 -2.48 -3.85 -4.02
CA TRP A 184 -1.71 -3.88 -2.78
C TRP A 184 -0.62 -4.94 -2.79
N LEU A 185 -0.95 -6.18 -3.18
CA LEU A 185 0.03 -7.27 -3.27
C LEU A 185 1.15 -6.93 -4.26
N LYS A 186 0.83 -6.32 -5.40
CA LYS A 186 1.84 -5.83 -6.35
C LYS A 186 2.73 -4.74 -5.74
N ILE A 187 2.16 -3.78 -5.00
CA ILE A 187 2.93 -2.74 -4.30
C ILE A 187 3.91 -3.39 -3.31
N LEU A 188 3.43 -4.29 -2.46
CA LEU A 188 4.25 -4.99 -1.47
C LEU A 188 5.40 -5.76 -2.12
N GLN A 189 5.11 -6.51 -3.19
CA GLN A 189 6.12 -7.26 -3.93
C GLN A 189 7.17 -6.33 -4.56
N ASN A 190 6.76 -5.21 -5.15
CA ASN A 190 7.68 -4.24 -5.73
C ASN A 190 8.60 -3.63 -4.67
N ILE A 191 8.07 -3.25 -3.50
CA ILE A 191 8.88 -2.67 -2.43
C ILE A 191 9.86 -3.69 -1.87
N LEU A 192 9.46 -4.95 -1.63
CA LEU A 192 10.40 -5.96 -1.17
C LEU A 192 11.53 -6.20 -2.19
N ARG A 193 11.19 -6.33 -3.48
CA ARG A 193 12.17 -6.61 -4.55
C ARG A 193 13.09 -5.43 -4.83
N TYR A 194 12.53 -4.23 -5.01
CA TYR A 194 13.23 -3.08 -5.58
C TYR A 194 13.45 -1.95 -4.59
N GLY A 195 12.75 -1.98 -3.44
CA GLY A 195 12.85 -0.94 -2.41
C GLY A 195 14.24 -0.84 -1.82
N ARG A 196 14.71 0.40 -1.64
CA ARG A 196 16.02 0.69 -1.05
C ARG A 196 15.92 0.74 0.46
N ASN A 197 16.91 0.14 1.12
CA ASN A 197 17.01 0.21 2.57
C ASN A 197 17.34 1.64 3.00
N LYS A 198 16.57 2.16 3.95
CA LYS A 198 16.75 3.49 4.53
C LYS A 198 16.47 3.44 6.02
N THR A 199 17.15 4.27 6.79
CA THR A 199 16.86 4.43 8.21
C THR A 199 15.71 5.41 8.40
N THR A 200 14.83 5.11 9.35
CA THR A 200 13.72 6.01 9.68
C THR A 200 14.21 7.24 10.45
N ARG A 201 13.37 8.28 10.49
CA ARG A 201 13.59 9.42 11.39
C ARG A 201 13.49 9.04 12.87
N TYR A 202 12.69 8.02 13.19
CA TYR A 202 12.39 7.64 14.56
C TYR A 202 13.59 6.99 15.24
N THR A 203 14.41 6.20 14.53
CA THR A 203 15.68 5.66 15.04
C THR A 203 16.66 5.34 13.91
N GLN A 204 17.97 5.38 14.20
CA GLN A 204 19.01 4.83 13.31
C GLN A 204 18.95 3.30 13.18
N GLU A 205 18.09 2.66 13.96
CA GLU A 205 17.98 1.21 14.09
C GLU A 205 16.72 0.64 13.45
N ASN A 206 15.70 1.44 13.14
CA ASN A 206 14.52 0.99 12.44
C ASN A 206 14.74 1.25 10.94
N GLU A 207 14.94 0.15 10.20
CA GLU A 207 15.17 0.15 8.76
C GLU A 207 13.84 -0.03 8.04
N LEU A 208 13.69 0.62 6.90
CA LEU A 208 12.55 0.41 6.00
C LEU A 208 13.05 0.20 4.58
N LYS A 209 12.20 -0.38 3.74
CA LYS A 209 12.37 -0.43 2.29
C LYS A 209 11.47 0.62 1.67
N GLU A 210 12.05 1.47 0.84
CA GLU A 210 11.34 2.61 0.21
C GLU A 210 11.39 2.52 -1.32
N LEU A 211 10.25 2.79 -1.95
CA LEU A 211 10.13 3.14 -3.36
C LEU A 211 9.64 4.57 -3.52
N LEU A 212 10.18 5.25 -4.54
CA LEU A 212 9.83 6.63 -4.83
C LEU A 212 8.79 6.76 -5.94
N ASN A 213 7.77 7.58 -5.72
CA ASN A 213 6.70 7.89 -6.68
C ASN A 213 5.96 6.65 -7.20
N VAL A 214 5.40 5.85 -6.27
CA VAL A 214 4.49 4.76 -6.61
C VAL A 214 3.14 5.35 -7.03
N MET A 215 2.74 5.11 -8.28
CA MET A 215 1.41 5.40 -8.83
C MET A 215 0.58 4.12 -8.81
N ALA A 216 -0.23 3.96 -7.76
CA ALA A 216 -1.17 2.86 -7.62
C ALA A 216 -2.50 3.19 -8.30
N VAL A 217 -2.94 2.35 -9.25
CA VAL A 217 -4.20 2.51 -9.99
C VAL A 217 -5.14 1.36 -9.64
N VAL A 218 -6.33 1.69 -9.15
CA VAL A 218 -7.39 0.73 -8.82
C VAL A 218 -8.59 0.99 -9.72
N TYR A 219 -8.97 0.00 -10.53
CA TYR A 219 -10.00 0.18 -11.55
C TYR A 219 -11.43 -0.01 -11.03
N ASP A 220 -11.70 -1.12 -10.34
CA ASP A 220 -13.06 -1.64 -10.14
C ASP A 220 -13.35 -2.09 -8.71
N GLU A 221 -12.66 -1.51 -7.73
CA GLU A 221 -12.99 -1.73 -6.32
C GLU A 221 -14.35 -1.10 -5.98
N ASP A 222 -15.29 -1.93 -5.48
CA ASP A 222 -16.64 -1.54 -5.06
C ASP A 222 -16.58 -0.89 -3.66
N PRO A 223 -16.85 0.42 -3.55
CA PRO A 223 -16.83 1.14 -2.28
C PRO A 223 -18.02 0.83 -1.36
N ASP A 224 -19.12 0.30 -1.90
CA ASP A 224 -20.31 -0.09 -1.13
C ASP A 224 -20.17 -1.51 -0.59
N LYS A 225 -19.38 -2.36 -1.26
CA LYS A 225 -19.01 -3.71 -0.82
C LYS A 225 -17.50 -3.97 -0.95
N PRO A 226 -16.66 -3.36 -0.09
CA PRO A 226 -15.22 -3.52 -0.15
C PRO A 226 -14.79 -5.00 -0.14
N TYR A 227 -13.97 -5.41 -1.09
CA TYR A 227 -13.39 -6.74 -1.09
C TYR A 227 -12.25 -6.83 -0.07
N LEU A 228 -12.53 -7.48 1.07
CA LEU A 228 -11.59 -7.63 2.19
C LEU A 228 -11.16 -9.09 2.40
N PRO A 229 -10.19 -9.59 1.62
CA PRO A 229 -9.60 -10.91 1.83
C PRO A 229 -8.93 -11.04 3.20
N HIS A 230 -8.92 -12.27 3.71
CA HIS A 230 -8.47 -12.63 5.06
C HIS A 230 -7.01 -12.28 5.39
N TYR A 231 -6.18 -11.99 4.39
CA TYR A 231 -4.77 -11.64 4.55
C TYR A 231 -4.54 -10.14 4.77
N PHE A 232 -5.57 -9.29 4.65
CA PHE A 232 -5.45 -7.89 5.08
C PHE A 232 -5.24 -7.80 6.60
N PRO A 233 -4.33 -6.93 7.09
CA PRO A 233 -4.02 -6.81 8.52
C PRO A 233 -5.05 -5.94 9.27
N PHE A 234 -6.31 -5.96 8.84
CA PHE A 234 -7.41 -5.23 9.47
C PHE A 234 -8.77 -5.87 9.11
N THR A 235 -9.77 -5.56 9.91
CA THR A 235 -11.14 -6.07 9.76
C THR A 235 -12.08 -5.02 9.16
N GLN A 236 -13.26 -5.45 8.72
CA GLN A 236 -14.34 -4.52 8.30
C GLN A 236 -14.65 -3.49 9.39
N LYS A 237 -14.69 -3.92 10.66
CA LYS A 237 -14.94 -3.04 11.81
C LYS A 237 -13.88 -1.95 11.97
N ASP A 238 -12.61 -2.30 11.73
CA ASP A 238 -11.52 -1.33 11.75
C ASP A 238 -11.70 -0.30 10.63
N LEU A 239 -12.12 -0.75 9.44
CA LEU A 239 -12.40 0.14 8.30
C LEU A 239 -13.59 1.06 8.57
N ASP A 240 -14.67 0.54 9.15
CA ASP A 240 -15.86 1.32 9.54
C ASP A 240 -15.51 2.40 10.57
N THR A 241 -14.58 2.10 11.48
CA THR A 241 -14.06 3.06 12.46
C THR A 241 -13.14 4.11 11.81
N TYR A 242 -12.47 3.75 10.72
CA TYR A 242 -11.55 4.61 10.02
C TYR A 242 -12.26 5.56 9.05
N PHE A 243 -13.36 5.14 8.40
CA PHE A 243 -14.09 5.96 7.43
C PHE A 243 -14.43 7.37 7.94
N PRO A 244 -14.98 7.58 9.16
CA PRO A 244 -15.27 8.93 9.65
C PRO A 244 -14.04 9.84 9.75
N GLN A 245 -12.85 9.28 9.95
CA GLN A 245 -11.59 10.03 10.05
C GLN A 245 -11.14 10.61 8.71
N VAL A 246 -11.68 10.11 7.59
CA VAL A 246 -11.40 10.59 6.23
C VAL A 246 -12.59 11.32 5.63
N LEU A 247 -13.81 10.90 5.94
CA LEU A 247 -15.03 11.37 5.29
C LEU A 247 -15.72 12.54 6.03
N SER A 248 -15.43 12.74 7.31
CA SER A 248 -16.12 13.73 8.16
C SER A 248 -15.19 14.81 8.72
N ALA A 249 -15.77 15.95 9.11
CA ALA A 249 -15.04 17.03 9.77
C ALA A 249 -14.65 16.72 11.23
N LYS A 250 -14.96 15.52 11.75
CA LYS A 250 -14.79 15.19 13.16
C LYS A 250 -13.31 15.18 13.56
N GLN A 251 -12.97 16.00 14.54
CA GLN A 251 -11.67 15.96 15.21
C GLN A 251 -11.72 14.97 16.38
N ILE A 252 -10.62 14.24 16.58
CA ILE A 252 -10.46 13.34 17.73
C ILE A 252 -9.61 14.07 18.76
N PRO A 253 -10.09 14.27 20.01
CA PRO A 253 -9.32 14.95 21.04
C PRO A 253 -7.95 14.30 21.26
N GLY A 254 -6.90 15.12 21.30
CA GLY A 254 -5.52 14.67 21.53
C GLY A 254 -4.77 14.15 20.30
N ILE A 255 -5.41 14.11 19.13
CA ILE A 255 -4.77 13.75 17.85
C ILE A 255 -4.50 15.02 17.04
N ALA A 256 -3.31 15.11 16.46
CA ALA A 256 -2.84 16.28 15.71
C ALA A 256 -3.81 16.70 14.59
N TYR A 257 -4.27 15.74 13.79
CA TYR A 257 -5.22 15.96 12.70
C TYR A 257 -5.94 14.68 12.29
N THR A 258 -7.03 14.83 11.53
CA THR A 258 -7.60 13.76 10.71
C THR A 258 -7.69 14.25 9.26
N TYR A 259 -7.62 13.34 8.27
CA TYR A 259 -7.73 13.75 6.87
C TYR A 259 -9.08 14.41 6.59
N GLY A 260 -10.16 13.87 7.16
CA GLY A 260 -11.51 14.39 7.00
C GLY A 260 -11.66 15.80 7.58
N GLN A 261 -11.10 16.07 8.76
CA GLN A 261 -11.10 17.43 9.33
C GLN A 261 -10.39 18.42 8.37
N ARG A 262 -9.24 18.03 7.82
CA ARG A 262 -8.48 18.83 6.86
C ARG A 262 -9.15 18.95 5.48
N LEU A 263 -10.09 18.07 5.12
CA LEU A 263 -10.82 18.15 3.84
C LEU A 263 -12.15 18.91 3.98
N ARG A 264 -12.81 18.78 5.13
CA ARG A 264 -14.19 19.25 5.37
C ARG A 264 -14.29 20.51 6.22
N SER A 265 -13.22 20.89 6.94
CA SER A 265 -13.22 22.04 7.84
C SER A 265 -11.82 22.63 8.03
N HIS A 266 -11.06 22.74 6.93
CA HIS A 266 -9.72 23.34 6.97
C HIS A 266 -9.83 24.86 7.06
N ASP A 267 -9.40 25.45 8.17
CA ASP A 267 -9.51 26.90 8.40
C ASP A 267 -10.93 27.44 8.12
N GLY A 268 -11.95 26.65 8.46
CA GLY A 268 -13.37 26.98 8.24
C GLY A 268 -13.91 26.66 6.84
N VAL A 269 -13.13 26.02 5.97
CA VAL A 269 -13.51 25.70 4.58
C VAL A 269 -13.83 24.21 4.42
N ASP A 270 -15.03 23.90 3.91
CA ASP A 270 -15.39 22.56 3.42
C ASP A 270 -15.02 22.45 1.93
N GLN A 271 -13.81 21.94 1.67
CA GLN A 271 -13.28 21.84 0.31
C GLN A 271 -14.02 20.79 -0.52
N ILE A 272 -14.52 19.71 0.10
CA ILE A 272 -15.25 18.66 -0.61
C ILE A 272 -16.64 19.15 -1.02
N ALA A 273 -17.37 19.84 -0.14
CA ALA A 273 -18.65 20.44 -0.48
C ALA A 273 -18.50 21.46 -1.63
N ASN A 274 -17.45 22.29 -1.58
CA ASN A 274 -17.14 23.22 -2.65
C ASN A 274 -16.81 22.53 -3.99
N ILE A 275 -16.11 21.38 -3.96
CA ILE A 275 -15.84 20.58 -5.16
C ILE A 275 -17.12 19.99 -5.74
N ILE A 276 -18.02 19.47 -4.90
CA ILE A 276 -19.32 18.92 -5.34
C ILE A 276 -20.15 20.02 -6.04
N GLU A 277 -20.22 21.21 -5.45
CA GLU A 277 -20.92 22.35 -6.06
C GLU A 277 -20.25 22.81 -7.37
N LEU A 278 -18.92 22.80 -7.40
CA LEU A 278 -18.15 23.12 -8.60
C LEU A 278 -18.40 22.09 -9.71
N ILE A 279 -18.56 20.81 -9.40
CA ILE A 279 -18.91 19.77 -10.38
C ILE A 279 -20.31 20.04 -10.95
N LYS A 280 -21.29 20.35 -10.10
CA LYS A 280 -22.68 20.62 -10.52
C LYS A 280 -22.79 21.84 -11.44
N THR A 281 -21.98 22.87 -11.21
CA THR A 281 -22.02 24.13 -11.97
C THR A 281 -21.03 24.19 -13.13
N ARG A 282 -19.85 23.57 -13.00
CA ARG A 282 -18.72 23.62 -13.94
C ARG A 282 -17.95 22.29 -13.98
N PRO A 283 -18.53 21.21 -14.54
CA PRO A 283 -18.02 19.84 -14.42
C PRO A 283 -16.62 19.61 -15.01
N PHE A 284 -16.17 20.44 -15.97
CA PHE A 284 -14.84 20.31 -16.58
C PHE A 284 -13.78 21.23 -15.94
N SER A 285 -14.08 21.81 -14.78
CA SER A 285 -13.17 22.70 -14.07
C SER A 285 -11.87 21.99 -13.67
N LYS A 286 -10.72 22.60 -13.97
CA LYS A 286 -9.42 22.10 -13.51
C LYS A 286 -9.10 22.51 -12.06
N LYS A 287 -10.07 23.09 -11.35
CA LYS A 287 -9.93 23.58 -9.96
C LYS A 287 -10.51 22.62 -8.91
N MET A 288 -10.87 21.39 -9.31
CA MET A 288 -11.40 20.37 -8.40
C MET A 288 -10.28 19.74 -7.56
N VAL A 289 -9.71 20.51 -6.63
CA VAL A 289 -8.61 20.10 -5.76
C VAL A 289 -8.88 20.52 -4.32
N ALA A 290 -8.57 19.64 -3.38
CA ALA A 290 -8.57 19.92 -1.95
C ALA A 290 -7.22 19.57 -1.34
N PHE A 291 -6.78 20.38 -0.37
CA PHE A 291 -5.49 20.27 0.28
C PHE A 291 -5.66 19.91 1.75
N THR A 292 -4.84 18.99 2.24
CA THR A 292 -4.80 18.62 3.65
C THR A 292 -3.66 19.28 4.42
N ALA A 293 -2.58 19.64 3.72
CA ALA A 293 -1.43 20.31 4.30
C ALA A 293 -1.72 21.80 4.58
N ASN A 294 -1.33 22.27 5.76
CA ASN A 294 -1.32 23.69 6.12
C ASN A 294 0.13 24.13 6.33
N VAL A 295 0.68 24.91 5.40
CA VAL A 295 2.11 25.28 5.42
C VAL A 295 2.51 25.99 6.72
N ALA A 296 1.69 26.93 7.20
CA ALA A 296 2.00 27.72 8.38
C ALA A 296 2.00 26.88 9.66
N GLN A 297 1.05 25.96 9.79
CA GLN A 297 0.95 25.07 10.95
C GLN A 297 1.96 23.92 10.87
N ASP A 298 2.00 23.20 9.75
CA ASP A 298 2.69 21.92 9.63
C ASP A 298 4.22 22.10 9.57
N TRP A 299 4.72 23.18 8.96
CA TRP A 299 6.15 23.44 8.89
C TRP A 299 6.76 23.74 10.28
N ASN A 300 6.01 24.44 11.13
CA ASN A 300 6.40 24.71 12.50
C ASN A 300 6.44 23.44 13.37
N GLN A 301 5.70 22.39 12.97
CA GLN A 301 5.64 21.11 13.67
C GLN A 301 6.56 20.04 13.08
N VAL A 302 7.29 20.32 11.99
CA VAL A 302 8.17 19.35 11.30
C VAL A 302 9.08 18.58 12.26
N ASN A 303 9.53 19.17 13.37
CA ASN A 303 10.42 18.52 14.32
C ASN A 303 9.76 17.93 15.57
N LYS A 304 8.47 18.17 15.78
CA LYS A 304 7.81 17.93 17.07
C LYS A 304 6.42 17.27 16.98
N GLY A 305 5.81 17.20 15.79
CA GLY A 305 4.46 16.69 15.61
C GLY A 305 4.24 15.99 14.26
N ASP A 306 3.07 15.36 14.14
CA ASP A 306 2.67 14.66 12.92
C ASP A 306 2.05 15.63 11.91
N THR A 307 2.55 15.62 10.68
CA THR A 307 1.97 16.38 9.56
C THR A 307 1.20 15.45 8.62
N PRO A 308 0.17 15.94 7.89
CA PRO A 308 -0.60 15.13 6.93
C PRO A 308 0.25 14.35 5.95
N CYS A 309 0.07 13.02 5.90
CA CYS A 309 0.70 12.17 4.90
C CYS A 309 -0.01 12.27 3.54
N LEU A 310 -1.35 12.22 3.51
CA LEU A 310 -2.14 12.72 2.39
C LEU A 310 -1.91 14.24 2.30
N THR A 311 -1.58 14.77 1.12
CA THR A 311 -1.34 16.22 0.92
C THR A 311 -2.41 16.89 0.07
N GLN A 312 -2.96 16.17 -0.92
CA GLN A 312 -4.04 16.66 -1.78
C GLN A 312 -4.88 15.54 -2.36
N VAL A 313 -6.14 15.85 -2.66
CA VAL A 313 -7.07 15.05 -3.46
C VAL A 313 -7.55 15.87 -4.65
N ILE A 314 -7.54 15.27 -5.84
CA ILE A 314 -7.87 15.92 -7.11
C ILE A 314 -8.94 15.09 -7.81
N PHE A 315 -9.92 15.77 -8.39
CA PHE A 315 -10.98 15.14 -9.17
C PHE A 315 -11.02 15.68 -10.60
N SER A 316 -11.48 14.85 -11.53
CA SER A 316 -11.73 15.26 -12.91
C SER A 316 -12.88 14.45 -13.51
N ILE A 317 -13.62 15.06 -14.42
CA ILE A 317 -14.66 14.37 -15.19
C ILE A 317 -14.15 14.16 -16.61
N GLN A 318 -14.24 12.92 -17.06
CA GLN A 318 -13.91 12.52 -18.43
C GLN A 318 -14.78 11.32 -18.82
N ASP A 319 -15.32 11.34 -20.04
CA ASP A 319 -16.11 10.23 -20.61
C ASP A 319 -17.26 9.77 -19.69
N GLY A 320 -17.95 10.74 -19.07
CA GLY A 320 -19.06 10.48 -18.13
C GLY A 320 -18.65 9.88 -16.78
N LYS A 321 -17.35 9.82 -16.49
CA LYS A 321 -16.79 9.24 -15.27
C LYS A 321 -16.05 10.28 -14.43
N LEU A 322 -16.22 10.22 -13.11
CA LEU A 322 -15.47 10.96 -12.11
C LEU A 322 -14.19 10.18 -11.75
N PHE A 323 -13.03 10.68 -12.15
CA PHE A 323 -11.72 10.18 -11.75
C PHE A 323 -11.25 10.89 -10.49
N ALA A 324 -10.48 10.18 -9.66
CA ALA A 324 -9.88 10.72 -8.44
C ALA A 324 -8.40 10.36 -8.36
N THR A 325 -7.57 11.35 -8.06
CA THR A 325 -6.13 11.19 -7.83
C THR A 325 -5.78 11.76 -6.47
N THR A 326 -5.08 10.99 -5.65
CA THR A 326 -4.66 11.38 -4.31
C THR A 326 -3.14 11.37 -4.22
N HIS A 327 -2.56 12.34 -3.50
CA HIS A 327 -1.12 12.44 -3.35
C HIS A 327 -0.72 12.25 -1.89
N PHE A 328 0.23 11.35 -1.66
CA PHE A 328 0.82 11.11 -0.36
C PHE A 328 2.31 11.46 -0.40
N ARG A 329 2.80 12.24 0.58
CA ARG A 329 4.23 12.49 0.73
C ARG A 329 4.99 11.27 1.25
N SER A 330 4.33 10.44 2.06
CA SER A 330 4.90 9.23 2.66
C SER A 330 3.76 8.34 3.15
N GLN A 331 3.92 7.02 3.07
CA GLN A 331 2.87 6.07 3.46
C GLN A 331 3.43 4.69 3.81
N ASP A 332 3.06 4.22 4.99
CA ASP A 332 3.20 2.82 5.39
C ASP A 332 2.29 1.96 4.50
N MET A 333 2.90 1.08 3.73
CA MET A 333 2.21 0.25 2.76
C MET A 333 1.55 -0.97 3.39
N VAL A 334 1.94 -1.41 4.59
CA VAL A 334 1.34 -2.59 5.24
C VAL A 334 0.08 -2.19 5.99
N HIS A 335 0.20 -1.20 6.88
CA HIS A 335 -0.92 -0.82 7.75
C HIS A 335 -1.66 0.40 7.24
N GLY A 336 -0.99 1.36 6.62
CA GLY A 336 -1.60 2.63 6.20
C GLY A 336 -2.37 2.54 4.87
N TRP A 337 -1.71 2.04 3.83
CA TRP A 337 -2.23 2.06 2.45
C TRP A 337 -3.59 1.40 2.26
N PRO A 338 -3.84 0.17 2.77
CA PRO A 338 -5.13 -0.47 2.57
C PRO A 338 -6.30 0.36 3.10
N ARG A 339 -6.20 0.89 4.32
CA ARG A 339 -7.28 1.70 4.92
C ARG A 339 -7.50 3.02 4.17
N ASN A 340 -6.42 3.63 3.69
CA ASN A 340 -6.49 4.87 2.91
C ASN A 340 -7.17 4.65 1.55
N VAL A 341 -6.82 3.60 0.81
CA VAL A 341 -7.39 3.36 -0.52
C VAL A 341 -8.89 3.12 -0.45
N PHE A 342 -9.36 2.31 0.49
CA PHE A 342 -10.80 2.06 0.67
C PHE A 342 -11.55 3.35 1.07
N SER A 343 -10.99 4.13 1.99
CA SER A 343 -11.63 5.37 2.46
C SER A 343 -11.72 6.45 1.38
N LEU A 344 -10.65 6.61 0.59
CA LEU A 344 -10.61 7.61 -0.48
C LEU A 344 -11.38 7.15 -1.72
N ARG A 345 -11.44 5.85 -2.00
CA ARG A 345 -12.37 5.26 -2.99
C ARG A 345 -13.82 5.51 -2.60
N LYS A 346 -14.16 5.38 -1.31
CA LYS A 346 -15.48 5.71 -0.80
C LYS A 346 -15.78 7.22 -0.88
N LEU A 347 -14.80 8.08 -0.65
CA LEU A 347 -14.95 9.52 -0.88
C LEU A 347 -15.27 9.82 -2.35
N GLN A 348 -14.57 9.19 -3.29
CA GLN A 348 -14.85 9.30 -4.73
C GLN A 348 -16.30 8.88 -5.04
N LYS A 349 -16.79 7.79 -4.45
CA LYS A 349 -18.17 7.32 -4.62
C LYS A 349 -19.20 8.34 -4.15
N ILE A 350 -19.02 8.89 -2.95
CA ILE A 350 -19.92 9.90 -2.40
C ILE A 350 -20.04 11.10 -3.36
N ILE A 351 -18.90 11.60 -3.86
CA ILE A 351 -18.90 12.71 -4.81
C ILE A 351 -19.56 12.29 -6.14
N ALA A 352 -19.27 11.09 -6.65
CA ALA A 352 -19.84 10.57 -7.88
C ALA A 352 -21.38 10.46 -7.80
N ASP A 353 -21.89 9.89 -6.71
CA ASP A 353 -23.33 9.77 -6.44
C ASP A 353 -24.02 11.13 -6.34
N GLU A 354 -23.43 12.07 -5.57
CA GLU A 354 -23.99 13.41 -5.38
C GLU A 354 -23.98 14.28 -6.65
N THR A 355 -23.20 13.88 -7.65
CA THR A 355 -23.02 14.63 -8.92
C THR A 355 -23.57 13.88 -10.14
N GLY A 356 -24.03 12.65 -9.98
CA GLY A 356 -24.63 11.84 -11.03
C GLY A 356 -23.63 11.26 -12.05
N TYR A 357 -22.34 11.18 -11.71
CA TYR A 357 -21.30 10.60 -12.59
C TYR A 357 -20.98 9.16 -12.22
N LEU A 358 -20.55 8.37 -13.21
CA LEU A 358 -20.01 7.03 -12.96
C LEU A 358 -18.63 7.13 -12.32
N MET A 359 -18.20 6.08 -11.62
CA MET A 359 -16.83 6.06 -11.09
C MET A 359 -15.81 5.77 -12.20
N GLY A 360 -14.79 6.62 -12.29
CA GLY A 360 -13.56 6.33 -13.03
C GLY A 360 -12.56 5.55 -12.17
N ALA A 361 -11.38 5.28 -12.74
CA ALA A 361 -10.28 4.68 -12.00
C ALA A 361 -9.85 5.58 -10.82
N PHE A 362 -9.45 4.96 -9.71
CA PHE A 362 -8.89 5.63 -8.55
C PHE A 362 -7.37 5.55 -8.58
N VAL A 363 -6.69 6.68 -8.37
CA VAL A 363 -5.23 6.77 -8.39
C VAL A 363 -4.71 7.28 -7.05
N MET A 364 -3.70 6.58 -6.51
CA MET A 364 -2.93 7.02 -5.36
C MET A 364 -1.46 7.13 -5.73
N ILE A 365 -0.93 8.36 -5.70
CA ILE A 365 0.47 8.66 -5.95
C ILE A 365 1.16 8.86 -4.61
N THR A 366 2.05 7.94 -4.23
CA THR A 366 2.82 8.02 -2.99
C THR A 366 4.28 8.31 -3.30
N HIS A 367 4.79 9.44 -2.82
CA HIS A 367 6.18 9.82 -3.01
C HIS A 367 7.13 8.89 -2.24
N SER A 368 6.93 8.67 -0.94
CA SER A 368 7.70 7.73 -0.12
C SER A 368 6.84 6.52 0.27
N ALA A 369 6.82 5.50 -0.57
CA ALA A 369 6.11 4.25 -0.33
C ALA A 369 7.02 3.27 0.42
N HIS A 370 6.64 2.84 1.62
CA HIS A 370 7.57 2.05 2.43
C HIS A 370 6.95 0.91 3.22
N ILE A 371 7.80 -0.07 3.53
CA ILE A 371 7.53 -1.18 4.45
C ILE A 371 8.59 -1.13 5.55
N TYR A 372 8.18 -1.14 6.81
CA TYR A 372 9.09 -1.23 7.95
C TYR A 372 9.67 -2.63 8.07
N SER A 373 10.91 -2.75 8.57
CA SER A 373 11.60 -4.05 8.71
C SER A 373 10.80 -5.06 9.52
N ASP A 374 10.04 -4.58 10.50
CA ASP A 374 9.23 -5.41 11.40
C ASP A 374 8.12 -6.17 10.63
N ASP A 375 7.68 -5.64 9.48
CA ASP A 375 6.64 -6.24 8.66
C ASP A 375 7.18 -7.12 7.51
N TYR A 376 8.50 -7.22 7.30
CA TYR A 376 9.05 -7.98 6.16
C TYR A 376 8.61 -9.45 6.17
N ALA A 377 8.74 -10.13 7.31
CA ALA A 377 8.36 -11.55 7.42
C ALA A 377 6.86 -11.75 7.19
N LEU A 378 6.02 -10.82 7.68
CA LEU A 378 4.58 -10.84 7.45
C LEU A 378 4.28 -10.68 5.95
N VAL A 379 4.90 -9.70 5.29
CA VAL A 379 4.69 -9.42 3.87
C VAL A 379 5.17 -10.59 3.01
N GLU A 380 6.34 -11.17 3.29
CA GLU A 380 6.85 -12.35 2.58
C GLU A 380 5.87 -13.52 2.64
N LYS A 381 5.30 -13.79 3.83
CA LYS A 381 4.27 -14.81 4.00
C LYS A 381 3.00 -14.50 3.21
N ILE A 382 2.49 -13.26 3.31
CA ILE A 382 1.29 -12.83 2.57
C ILE A 382 1.48 -13.04 1.07
N LEU A 383 2.63 -12.62 0.52
CA LEU A 383 2.94 -12.75 -0.90
C LEU A 383 3.06 -14.23 -1.31
N ALA A 384 3.80 -15.05 -0.54
CA ALA A 384 3.97 -16.46 -0.85
C ALA A 384 2.64 -17.24 -0.87
N GLU A 385 1.73 -16.94 0.05
CA GLU A 385 0.47 -17.68 0.19
C GLU A 385 -0.63 -17.21 -0.77
N ASN A 386 -0.60 -15.93 -1.21
CA ASN A 386 -1.75 -15.26 -1.83
C ASN A 386 -1.47 -14.59 -3.19
N TYR A 387 -0.22 -14.25 -3.53
CA TYR A 387 0.07 -13.39 -4.70
C TYR A 387 -0.47 -13.96 -6.02
N GLU A 388 -0.13 -15.21 -6.35
CA GLU A 388 -0.57 -15.84 -7.60
C GLU A 388 -2.08 -16.11 -7.62
N LYS A 389 -2.65 -16.52 -6.47
CA LYS A 389 -4.08 -16.83 -6.33
C LYS A 389 -4.94 -15.60 -6.54
N GLU A 390 -4.55 -14.47 -5.93
CA GLU A 390 -5.30 -13.22 -6.01
C GLU A 390 -5.23 -12.58 -7.41
N LEU A 391 -4.10 -12.71 -8.09
CA LEU A 391 -3.95 -12.22 -9.47
C LEU A 391 -4.66 -13.10 -10.49
N GLY A 392 -5.14 -14.29 -10.10
CA GLY A 392 -5.93 -15.16 -10.96
C GLY A 392 -5.14 -15.75 -12.12
N TYR A 393 -3.80 -15.81 -12.01
CA TYR A 393 -2.98 -16.43 -13.05
C TYR A 393 -3.28 -17.93 -13.12
N THR A 394 -3.77 -18.36 -14.28
CA THR A 394 -4.00 -19.77 -14.59
C THR A 394 -3.25 -20.15 -15.86
N SER A 395 -3.13 -21.45 -16.14
CA SER A 395 -2.59 -21.93 -17.43
C SER A 395 -3.36 -21.41 -18.65
N ARG A 396 -4.60 -20.90 -18.49
CA ARG A 396 -5.44 -20.35 -19.56
C ARG A 396 -5.52 -18.82 -19.57
N GLN A 397 -5.21 -18.15 -18.47
CA GLN A 397 -5.24 -16.69 -18.37
C GLN A 397 -3.94 -16.21 -17.73
N MET A 398 -2.97 -15.93 -18.61
CA MET A 398 -1.58 -15.63 -18.23
C MET A 398 -1.23 -14.14 -18.28
N PHE A 399 -2.16 -13.26 -18.65
CA PHE A 399 -1.89 -11.84 -18.80
C PHE A 399 -3.10 -10.96 -18.49
N GLU A 400 -2.80 -9.74 -18.03
CA GLU A 400 -3.78 -8.68 -17.75
C GLU A 400 -4.30 -8.08 -19.05
N GLU A 401 -5.50 -7.49 -19.05
CA GLU A 401 -5.98 -6.76 -20.23
C GLU A 401 -5.18 -5.46 -20.43
N ASP A 402 -4.84 -5.15 -21.69
CA ASP A 402 -4.19 -3.89 -22.05
C ASP A 402 -5.24 -2.90 -22.55
N LEU A 403 -5.39 -1.78 -21.83
CA LEU A 403 -6.35 -0.73 -22.17
C LEU A 403 -6.02 0.01 -23.47
N ARG A 404 -4.89 -0.28 -24.12
CA ARG A 404 -4.51 0.36 -25.39
C ARG A 404 -5.01 -0.39 -26.60
N GLY A 405 -5.37 -1.66 -26.45
CA GLY A 405 -5.95 -2.42 -27.55
C GLY A 405 -5.75 -3.93 -27.48
N ASN A 406 -6.22 -4.57 -28.55
CA ASN A 406 -6.12 -6.01 -28.77
C ASN A 406 -5.26 -6.28 -30.00
N ILE A 407 -4.41 -7.31 -29.95
CA ILE A 407 -3.55 -7.70 -31.07
C ILE A 407 -4.04 -9.00 -31.68
N THR A 408 -4.26 -8.98 -33.00
CA THR A 408 -4.45 -10.19 -33.80
C THR A 408 -3.23 -10.50 -34.64
N ILE A 409 -2.95 -11.79 -34.83
CA ILE A 409 -1.88 -12.30 -35.68
C ILE A 409 -2.51 -13.26 -36.69
N GLU A 410 -2.28 -12.99 -37.97
CA GLU A 410 -2.84 -13.74 -39.10
C GLU A 410 -1.71 -14.07 -40.08
N ILE A 411 -1.91 -15.11 -40.89
CA ILE A 411 -1.05 -15.41 -42.04
C ILE A 411 -1.85 -15.07 -43.31
N GLU A 412 -1.32 -14.17 -44.14
CA GLU A 412 -1.95 -13.77 -45.40
C GLU A 412 -1.09 -14.21 -46.60
N GLU A 413 -1.73 -14.60 -47.70
CA GLU A 413 -1.06 -14.92 -48.96
C GLU A 413 -0.63 -13.62 -49.66
N ILE A 414 0.65 -13.50 -50.03
CA ILE A 414 1.18 -12.35 -50.76
C ILE A 414 0.68 -12.44 -52.21
N MET A 415 -0.39 -11.70 -52.51
CA MET A 415 -0.95 -11.61 -53.85
C MET A 415 0.04 -10.93 -54.82
N ALA A 416 0.21 -11.52 -56.02
CA ALA A 416 1.21 -11.12 -57.02
C ALA A 416 1.06 -9.71 -57.64
N ALA A 417 0.09 -8.90 -57.20
CA ALA A 417 -0.30 -7.64 -57.84
C ALA A 417 0.71 -6.47 -57.70
N ASN A 418 1.82 -6.63 -56.95
CA ASN A 418 2.86 -5.60 -56.82
C ASN A 418 4.05 -5.76 -57.79
N ARG A 419 3.99 -6.68 -58.77
CA ARG A 419 5.00 -6.73 -59.85
C ARG A 419 4.64 -5.73 -60.97
N VAL A 420 5.01 -4.46 -60.80
CA VAL A 420 5.01 -3.48 -61.91
C VAL A 420 6.15 -3.84 -62.86
N GLY A 421 5.88 -4.67 -63.87
CA GLY A 421 6.84 -5.05 -64.90
C GLY A 421 6.12 -5.45 -66.19
N ARG A 422 6.56 -4.88 -67.33
CA ARG A 422 5.95 -5.03 -68.66
C ARG A 422 5.65 -6.50 -69.01
N PRO A 423 4.56 -6.78 -69.75
CA PRO A 423 4.15 -8.14 -70.06
C PRO A 423 5.11 -8.77 -71.07
N HIS A 424 5.83 -9.82 -70.66
CA HIS A 424 6.56 -10.68 -71.59
C HIS A 424 5.64 -11.80 -72.10
N LYS A 425 5.54 -11.92 -73.44
CA LYS A 425 4.61 -12.78 -74.17
C LYS A 425 4.92 -14.29 -74.15
N TYR A 426 5.95 -14.71 -73.42
CA TYR A 426 6.37 -16.11 -73.32
C TYR A 426 6.93 -16.39 -71.93
N ALA A 427 6.06 -16.81 -71.02
CA ALA A 427 6.44 -17.27 -69.69
C ALA A 427 5.30 -18.09 -69.08
N GLN A 428 5.15 -19.35 -69.51
CA GLN A 428 4.52 -20.35 -68.64
C GLN A 428 5.56 -20.75 -67.59
N PHE A 429 5.66 -19.95 -66.53
CA PHE A 429 6.33 -20.41 -65.32
C PHE A 429 5.35 -21.28 -64.52
N PRO A 430 5.80 -22.39 -63.90
CA PRO A 430 5.02 -23.02 -62.84
C PRO A 430 4.68 -21.94 -61.80
N GLN A 431 3.47 -21.99 -61.22
CA GLN A 431 3.07 -21.05 -60.19
C GLN A 431 4.19 -20.98 -59.16
N SER A 432 4.72 -19.76 -58.92
CA SER A 432 5.67 -19.55 -57.84
C SER A 432 5.04 -20.10 -56.56
N PRO A 433 5.80 -20.80 -55.68
CA PRO A 433 5.24 -21.26 -54.43
C PRO A 433 4.54 -20.09 -53.75
N LYS A 434 3.30 -20.32 -53.29
CA LYS A 434 2.52 -19.31 -52.58
C LYS A 434 3.42 -18.70 -51.51
N SER A 435 3.66 -17.40 -51.62
CA SER A 435 4.44 -16.68 -50.62
C SER A 435 3.46 -16.17 -49.59
N TYR A 436 3.74 -16.39 -48.32
CA TYR A 436 2.92 -15.91 -47.21
C TYR A 436 3.67 -14.85 -46.41
N GLU A 437 2.94 -14.01 -45.72
CA GLU A 437 3.46 -13.09 -44.71
C GLU A 437 2.64 -13.15 -43.43
N ILE A 438 3.27 -12.77 -42.33
CA ILE A 438 2.64 -12.59 -41.04
C ILE A 438 2.07 -11.18 -41.01
N VAL A 439 0.80 -11.06 -40.61
CA VAL A 439 0.10 -9.79 -40.47
C VAL A 439 -0.32 -9.61 -39.03
N VAL A 440 0.14 -8.53 -38.41
CA VAL A 440 -0.20 -8.18 -37.02
C VAL A 440 -1.06 -6.92 -37.04
N LYS A 441 -2.22 -6.98 -36.40
CA LYS A 441 -3.19 -5.88 -36.35
C LYS A 441 -3.44 -5.49 -34.90
N LEU A 442 -3.27 -4.21 -34.58
CA LEU A 442 -3.67 -3.61 -33.30
C LEU A 442 -5.03 -2.95 -33.47
N TYR A 443 -6.01 -3.42 -32.72
CA TYR A 443 -7.35 -2.84 -32.65
C TYR A 443 -7.54 -2.05 -31.35
N ALA A 444 -8.42 -1.06 -31.38
CA ALA A 444 -8.88 -0.39 -30.17
C ALA A 444 -9.47 -1.40 -29.16
N PRO A 445 -9.52 -1.08 -27.85
CA PRO A 445 -9.96 -2.02 -26.81
C PRO A 445 -11.35 -2.62 -27.05
N ASN A 446 -12.25 -1.89 -27.72
CA ASN A 446 -13.57 -2.37 -28.10
C ASN A 446 -13.58 -3.31 -29.34
N GLY A 447 -12.42 -3.68 -29.86
CA GLY A 447 -12.23 -4.57 -31.01
C GLY A 447 -12.61 -3.96 -32.37
N GLY A 448 -13.07 -2.70 -32.41
CA GLY A 448 -13.64 -2.12 -33.63
C GLY A 448 -12.60 -1.48 -34.55
N LEU A 449 -11.94 -0.42 -34.07
CA LEU A 449 -11.07 0.41 -34.90
C LEU A 449 -9.68 -0.21 -35.06
N LEU A 450 -9.24 -0.47 -36.29
CA LEU A 450 -7.85 -0.82 -36.60
C LEU A 450 -6.96 0.41 -36.39
N LEU A 451 -6.06 0.35 -35.41
CA LEU A 451 -5.16 1.44 -35.03
C LEU A 451 -3.83 1.35 -35.80
N LYS A 452 -3.31 0.13 -35.99
CA LYS A 452 -2.02 -0.10 -36.64
C LYS A 452 -1.95 -1.51 -37.22
N GLU A 453 -1.22 -1.63 -38.32
CA GLU A 453 -0.92 -2.91 -38.97
C GLU A 453 0.59 -3.01 -39.25
N TRP A 454 1.13 -4.20 -39.05
CA TRP A 454 2.51 -4.58 -39.41
C TRP A 454 2.47 -5.84 -40.28
N ARG A 455 3.34 -5.87 -41.30
CA ARG A 455 3.49 -6.98 -42.24
C ARG A 455 4.95 -7.37 -42.36
N GLY A 456 5.23 -8.67 -42.42
CA GLY A 456 6.60 -9.18 -42.47
C GLY A 456 6.63 -10.67 -42.77
N LYS A 457 7.72 -11.14 -43.38
CA LYS A 457 7.88 -12.54 -43.78
C LYS A 457 8.37 -13.44 -42.64
N THR A 458 8.95 -12.84 -41.60
CA THR A 458 9.52 -13.53 -40.45
C THR A 458 9.06 -12.87 -39.16
N ALA A 459 9.07 -13.62 -38.04
CA ALA A 459 8.79 -13.08 -36.73
C ALA A 459 9.78 -11.98 -36.36
N MET A 460 11.05 -12.08 -36.80
CA MET A 460 12.08 -11.08 -36.55
C MET A 460 11.80 -9.74 -37.25
N GLU A 461 11.33 -9.77 -38.50
CA GLU A 461 10.93 -8.55 -39.22
C GLU A 461 9.80 -7.82 -38.49
N ILE A 462 8.78 -8.56 -38.05
CA ILE A 462 7.68 -8.01 -37.26
C ILE A 462 8.16 -7.48 -35.91
N TYR A 463 8.99 -8.24 -35.18
CA TYR A 463 9.55 -7.84 -33.89
C TYR A 463 10.29 -6.50 -34.00
N ILE A 464 11.19 -6.37 -34.98
CA ILE A 464 11.95 -5.14 -35.22
C ILE A 464 10.99 -3.98 -35.54
N ALA A 465 9.96 -4.22 -36.36
CA ALA A 465 8.99 -3.19 -36.73
C ALA A 465 8.10 -2.76 -35.55
N MET A 466 7.75 -3.68 -34.65
CA MET A 466 6.94 -3.38 -33.47
C MET A 466 7.73 -2.62 -32.40
N VAL A 467 8.99 -3.00 -32.17
CA VAL A 467 9.86 -2.33 -31.19
C VAL A 467 10.26 -0.93 -31.64
N ASN A 468 10.50 -0.71 -32.94
CA ASN A 468 11.02 0.56 -33.43
C ASN A 468 9.96 1.66 -33.66
N ILE A 469 8.66 1.34 -33.62
CA ILE A 469 7.59 2.28 -34.05
C ILE A 469 6.80 2.86 -32.87
N GLY A 470 7.27 2.69 -31.64
CA GLY A 470 6.73 3.32 -30.42
C GLY A 470 6.18 2.31 -29.42
N ASP A 471 5.95 2.77 -28.19
CA ASP A 471 5.56 1.94 -27.03
C ASP A 471 4.11 1.42 -27.13
N TYR A 472 3.68 0.81 -28.24
CA TYR A 472 2.34 0.21 -28.37
C TYR A 472 2.17 -1.01 -27.44
N LEU A 473 3.26 -1.65 -27.04
CA LEU A 473 3.28 -2.77 -26.10
C LEU A 473 4.13 -2.42 -24.87
N THR A 474 3.54 -2.55 -23.68
CA THR A 474 4.18 -2.16 -22.40
C THR A 474 4.10 -3.26 -21.36
N LEU A 475 3.26 -4.28 -21.55
CA LEU A 475 3.13 -5.40 -20.62
C LEU A 475 4.07 -6.53 -21.05
N PRO A 476 5.04 -6.94 -20.21
CA PRO A 476 5.95 -8.05 -20.53
C PRO A 476 5.23 -9.36 -20.87
N SER A 477 4.11 -9.64 -20.20
CA SER A 477 3.32 -10.85 -20.47
C SER A 477 2.72 -10.86 -21.88
N HIS A 478 2.29 -9.70 -22.38
CA HIS A 478 1.82 -9.56 -23.77
C HIS A 478 2.97 -9.74 -24.76
N LEU A 479 4.13 -9.13 -24.48
CA LEU A 479 5.31 -9.27 -25.33
C LEU A 479 5.74 -10.73 -25.49
N ILE A 480 5.74 -11.50 -24.39
CA ILE A 480 6.07 -12.93 -24.41
C ILE A 480 5.04 -13.72 -25.23
N TYR A 481 3.75 -13.47 -25.00
CA TYR A 481 2.67 -14.15 -25.71
C TYR A 481 2.74 -13.87 -27.23
N ILE A 482 2.82 -12.60 -27.62
CA ILE A 482 2.93 -12.18 -29.02
C ILE A 482 4.17 -12.80 -29.67
N GLY A 483 5.31 -12.80 -28.99
CA GLY A 483 6.53 -13.45 -29.48
C GLY A 483 6.32 -14.94 -29.78
N SER A 484 5.61 -15.66 -28.90
CA SER A 484 5.31 -17.08 -29.11
C SER A 484 4.37 -17.31 -30.29
N GLU A 485 3.35 -16.47 -30.48
CA GLU A 485 2.42 -16.57 -31.59
C GLU A 485 3.07 -16.20 -32.94
N LEU A 486 3.94 -15.19 -32.96
CA LEU A 486 4.72 -14.85 -34.15
C LEU A 486 5.64 -16.01 -34.56
N GLN A 487 6.25 -16.70 -33.59
CA GLN A 487 7.09 -17.86 -33.86
C GLN A 487 6.29 -19.04 -34.40
N ARG A 488 5.07 -19.28 -33.88
CA ARG A 488 4.13 -20.27 -34.41
C ARG A 488 3.71 -19.95 -35.84
N ALA A 489 3.40 -18.68 -36.14
CA ALA A 489 3.04 -18.23 -37.48
C ALA A 489 4.19 -18.44 -38.47
N GLU A 490 5.41 -18.03 -38.12
CA GLU A 490 6.59 -18.24 -38.97
C GLU A 490 6.88 -19.72 -39.20
N TYR A 491 6.73 -20.56 -38.17
CA TYR A 491 6.90 -22.00 -38.29
C TYR A 491 5.89 -22.59 -39.29
N ALA A 492 4.61 -22.22 -39.18
CA ALA A 492 3.56 -22.67 -40.10
C ALA A 492 3.84 -22.26 -41.57
N ILE A 493 4.37 -21.06 -41.80
CA ILE A 493 4.82 -20.63 -43.13
C ILE A 493 5.96 -21.52 -43.63
N LYS A 494 6.99 -21.77 -42.79
CA LYS A 494 8.18 -22.54 -43.17
C LYS A 494 7.89 -24.03 -43.42
N THR A 495 6.93 -24.61 -42.72
CA THR A 495 6.53 -26.02 -42.88
C THR A 495 5.39 -26.22 -43.88
N GLY A 496 4.83 -25.15 -44.44
CA GLY A 496 3.68 -25.22 -45.33
C GLY A 496 2.37 -25.58 -44.63
N GLN A 497 2.29 -25.41 -43.30
CA GLN A 497 1.14 -25.71 -42.46
C GLN A 497 0.30 -24.46 -42.14
N VAL A 498 0.22 -23.51 -43.08
CA VAL A 498 -0.45 -22.21 -42.88
C VAL A 498 -1.90 -22.34 -42.42
N ASP A 499 -2.64 -23.33 -42.93
CA ASP A 499 -4.05 -23.57 -42.56
C ASP A 499 -4.22 -24.13 -41.13
N GLN A 500 -3.12 -24.56 -40.49
CA GLN A 500 -3.12 -25.04 -39.11
C GLN A 500 -2.82 -23.92 -38.10
N PHE A 501 -2.39 -22.76 -38.58
CA PHE A 501 -2.17 -21.62 -37.70
C PHE A 501 -3.50 -20.93 -37.40
N SER A 502 -3.85 -20.90 -36.12
CA SER A 502 -4.85 -20.00 -35.57
C SER A 502 -4.27 -19.45 -34.28
N GLN A 503 -4.33 -18.13 -34.12
CA GLN A 503 -4.17 -17.51 -32.81
C GLN A 503 -5.28 -18.01 -31.90
N ASP A 504 -5.01 -18.13 -30.60
CA ASP A 504 -6.02 -18.54 -29.64
C ASP A 504 -7.21 -17.57 -29.69
N PRO A 505 -8.47 -18.07 -29.66
CA PRO A 505 -9.62 -17.18 -29.53
C PRO A 505 -9.51 -16.42 -28.21
N ALA A 506 -9.85 -15.13 -28.24
CA ALA A 506 -9.96 -14.33 -27.02
C ALA A 506 -10.81 -15.09 -25.99
N ALA A 507 -10.38 -15.11 -24.72
CA ALA A 507 -11.16 -15.73 -23.66
C ALA A 507 -12.54 -15.09 -23.65
N ASN A 508 -13.57 -15.84 -24.07
CA ASN A 508 -14.95 -15.39 -24.12
C ASN A 508 -15.38 -14.91 -22.73
N LYS A 509 -15.31 -13.61 -22.48
CA LYS A 509 -16.18 -12.96 -21.50
C LYS A 509 -17.47 -12.70 -22.24
N ALA A 510 -18.51 -13.46 -21.90
CA ALA A 510 -19.87 -13.07 -22.24
C ALA A 510 -20.05 -11.61 -21.81
N LEU A 511 -20.34 -10.74 -22.78
CA LEU A 511 -20.59 -9.31 -22.59
C LEU A 511 -21.81 -9.06 -21.71
#